data_AF-A0A2H0ZA14-F1
#
_entry.id   AF-A0A2H0ZA14-F1
#
_cell.length_a   1.000
_cell.length_b   1.000
_cell.length_c   1.000
_cell.angle_alpha   90.00
_cell.angle_beta   90.00
_cell.angle_gamma   90.00
#
_symmetry.space_group_name_H-M   'P 1'
#
loop_
_entity.id
_entity.type
_entity.pdbx_description
1 polymer ?
#
loop_
_entity_poly.entity_id
_entity_poly.type
_entity_poly.pdbx_seq_one_letter_code
_entity_poly.pdbx_strand_id
1 'polypeptide(L)' 'MKKENWTDYLQIGLELSVSVLAFLAAGYFLDFKLGTKPFLTLGGAFLGISSVFYLLWKRFLRGGKP' A
#
# COMPACT_ATOMS: atom_id res chain seq x y z
N MET A 1 9.24 1.34 -32.18
CA MET A 1 9.54 0.60 -30.93
C MET A 1 8.71 1.21 -29.81
N LYS A 2 7.79 0.43 -29.21
CA LYS A 2 7.00 0.88 -28.06
C LYS A 2 7.97 1.04 -26.90
N LYS A 3 8.29 2.27 -26.48
CA LYS A 3 9.08 2.50 -25.27
C LYS A 3 8.29 1.90 -24.12
N GLU A 4 8.75 0.78 -23.58
CA GLU A 4 8.25 0.30 -22.29
C GLU A 4 8.67 1.35 -21.27
N ASN A 5 7.70 2.05 -20.70
CA ASN A 5 7.95 3.10 -19.73
C ASN A 5 8.20 2.44 -18.36
N TRP A 6 9.45 2.04 -18.11
CA TRP A 6 9.90 1.52 -16.81
C TRP A 6 9.60 2.49 -15.66
N THR A 7 9.49 3.79 -15.97
CA THR A 7 9.06 4.85 -15.05
C THR A 7 7.66 4.62 -14.49
N ASP A 8 6.74 4.08 -15.28
CA ASP A 8 5.34 3.88 -14.86
C ASP A 8 5.27 2.77 -13.81
N TYR A 9 6.04 1.69 -13.99
CA TYR A 9 6.17 0.62 -13.00
C TYR A 9 6.83 1.09 -11.70
N LEU A 10 7.85 1.95 -11.79
CA LEU A 10 8.48 2.55 -10.61
C LEU A 10 7.51 3.44 -9.84
N GLN A 11 6.71 4.24 -10.55
CA GLN A 11 5.70 5.10 -9.93
C GLN A 11 4.63 4.27 -9.21
N ILE A 12 4.16 3.17 -9.83
CA ILE A 12 3.23 2.24 -9.20
C ILE A 12 3.85 1.63 -7.94
N GLY A 13 5.09 1.14 -8.02
CA GLY A 13 5.79 0.55 -6.87
C GLY A 13 5.91 1.54 -5.70
N LEU A 14 6.22 2.80 -6.01
CA LEU A 14 6.30 3.88 -5.02
C LEU A 14 4.93 4.15 -4.38
N GLU A 15 3.88 4.28 -5.17
CA GLU A 15 2.51 4.54 -4.70
C GLU A 15 2.03 3.45 -3.73
N LEU A 16 2.27 2.17 -4.07
CA LEU A 16 1.93 1.04 -3.22
C LEU A 16 2.76 1.04 -1.93
N SER A 17 4.07 1.28 -2.03
CA SER A 17 4.98 1.30 -0.87
C SER A 17 4.60 2.41 0.12
N VAL A 18 4.31 3.61 -0.38
CA VAL A 18 3.86 4.75 0.43
C VAL A 18 2.53 4.45 1.09
N SER A 19 1.59 3.79 0.40
CA SER A 19 0.31 3.39 1.00
C SER A 19 0.51 2.45 2.18
N VAL A 20 1.30 1.38 2.02
CA VAL A 20 1.58 0.42 3.11
C VAL A 20 2.28 1.11 4.28
N LEU A 21 3.30 1.93 4.01
CA LEU A 21 4.02 2.67 5.04
C LEU A 21 3.11 3.63 5.79
N ALA A 22 2.18 4.30 5.12
CA ALA A 22 1.22 5.19 5.77
C ALA A 22 0.31 4.42 6.74
N PHE A 23 -0.24 3.27 6.34
CA PHE A 23 -1.08 2.46 7.21
C PHE A 23 -0.30 1.82 8.37
N LEU A 24 0.92 1.36 8.12
CA LEU A 24 1.80 0.82 9.15
C LEU A 24 2.20 1.90 10.17
N ALA A 25 2.58 3.08 9.71
CA ALA A 25 2.93 4.22 10.56
C ALA A 25 1.73 4.68 11.38
N ALA A 26 0.53 4.73 10.78
CA ALA A 26 -0.70 5.04 11.50
C ALA A 26 -1.00 4.00 12.60
N GLY A 27 -0.91 2.70 12.28
CA GLY A 27 -1.09 1.61 13.24
C GLY A 27 -0.06 1.66 14.38
N TYR A 28 1.21 1.91 14.06
CA TYR A 28 2.28 2.05 15.04
C TYR A 28 2.08 3.27 15.96
N PHE A 29 1.67 4.41 15.40
CA PHE A 29 1.39 5.61 16.17
C PHE A 29 0.21 5.42 17.14
N LEU A 30 -0.85 4.76 16.66
CA LEU A 30 -2.01 4.39 17.48
C LEU A 30 -1.62 3.42 18.60
N ASP A 31 -0.82 2.39 18.30
CA ASP A 31 -0.29 1.45 19.28
C ASP A 31 0.62 2.13 20.32
N PHE A 32 1.45 3.10 19.91
CA PHE A 32 2.29 3.87 20.81
C PHE A 32 1.45 4.73 21.76
N LYS A 33 0.36 5.32 21.27
CA LYS A 33 -0.53 6.16 22.07
C LYS A 33 -1.42 5.36 23.05
N LEU A 34 -1.87 4.17 22.63
CA LEU A 34 -2.81 3.34 23.41
C LEU A 34 -2.13 2.27 24.25
N GLY A 35 -0.82 2.06 24.08
CA GLY A 35 -0.07 1.03 24.80
C GLY A 35 -0.41 -0.40 24.37
N THR A 36 -1.20 -0.59 23.32
CA THR A 36 -1.73 -1.88 22.83
C THR A 36 -0.78 -2.63 21.89
N LYS A 37 0.53 -2.33 21.94
CA LYS A 37 1.54 -2.96 21.08
C LYS A 37 1.44 -4.50 21.18
N PRO A 38 1.29 -5.27 20.07
CA PRO A 38 1.41 -4.88 18.66
C PRO A 38 0.08 -4.98 17.86
N PHE A 39 -1.08 -4.93 18.50
CA PHE A 39 -2.35 -5.29 17.86
C PHE A 39 -2.81 -4.26 16.80
N LEU A 40 -2.66 -2.95 17.03
CA LEU A 40 -3.07 -1.94 16.04
C LEU A 40 -2.05 -1.82 14.91
N THR A 41 -0.78 -2.13 15.17
CA THR A 41 0.24 -2.23 14.13
C THR A 41 -0.06 -3.42 13.21
N LEU A 42 -0.46 -4.57 13.76
CA LEU A 42 -0.93 -5.72 12.99
C LEU A 42 -2.18 -5.40 12.18
N GLY A 43 -3.17 -4.72 12.79
CA GLY A 43 -4.36 -4.24 12.09
C GLY A 43 -4.02 -3.27 10.96
N GLY A 44 -3.13 -2.30 11.22
CA GLY A 44 -2.63 -1.35 10.23
C GLY A 44 -1.89 -2.02 9.08
N ALA A 45 -1.05 -3.01 9.36
CA ALA A 45 -0.38 -3.80 8.33
C ALA A 45 -1.38 -4.56 7.45
N PHE A 46 -2.39 -5.19 8.05
CA PHE A 46 -3.43 -5.91 7.33
C PHE A 46 -4.25 -4.98 6.43
N LEU A 47 -4.60 -3.78 6.92
CA LEU A 47 -5.27 -2.73 6.15
C LEU A 47 -4.38 -2.21 5.00
N GLY A 48 -3.09 -2.02 5.25
CA GLY A 48 -2.13 -1.59 4.23
C GLY A 48 -2.01 -2.60 3.08
N ILE A 49 -1.90 -3.89 3.41
CA ILE A 49 -1.88 -4.97 2.42
C ILE A 49 -3.19 -5.02 1.65
N SER A 50 -4.33 -4.93 2.35
CA SER A 50 -5.66 -4.94 1.73
C SER A 50 -5.87 -3.75 0.79
N SER A 51 -5.36 -2.57 1.16
CA SER A 51 -5.40 -1.36 0.34
C SER A 51 -4.62 -1.53 -0.96
N VAL A 52 -3.36 -2.01 -0.88
CA VAL A 52 -2.53 -2.32 -2.06
C VAL A 52 -3.21 -3.35 -2.95
N PHE A 53 -3.76 -4.41 -2.35
CA PHE A 53 -4.45 -5.45 -3.10
C PHE A 53 -5.68 -4.90 -3.82
N TYR A 54 -6.47 -4.05 -3.17
CA TYR A 54 -7.63 -3.40 -3.77
C TYR A 54 -7.23 -2.46 -4.93
N LEU A 55 -6.15 -1.69 -4.78
CA LEU A 55 -5.64 -0.81 -5.84
C LEU A 55 -5.19 -1.62 -7.07
N LEU A 56 -4.45 -2.71 -6.86
CA LEU A 56 -4.03 -3.62 -7.92
C LEU A 56 -5.24 -4.28 -8.60
N TRP A 57 -6.18 -4.81 -7.82
CA TRP A 57 -7.40 -5.44 -8.31
C TRP A 57 -8.24 -4.47 -9.15
N LYS A 58 -8.42 -3.23 -8.68
CA LYS A 58 -9.12 -2.16 -9.39
C LYS A 58 -8.41 -1.81 -10.71
N ARG A 59 -7.07 -1.79 -10.73
CA ARG A 59 -6.27 -1.51 -11.93
C ARG A 59 -6.38 -2.63 -12.95
N PHE A 60 -6.41 -3.88 -12.49
CA PHE A 60 -6.60 -5.07 -13.32
C PHE A 60 -8.00 -5.10 -13.95
N LEU A 61 -9.05 -4.88 -13.15
CA LEU A 61 -10.44 -4.85 -13.64
C LEU A 61 -10.75 -3.70 -14.59
N ARG A 62 -10.05 -2.57 -14.47
CA ARG A 62 -10.17 -1.44 -15.41
C ARG A 62 -9.44 -1.65 -16.74
N GLY A 63 -8.85 -2.84 -16.98
CA GLY A 63 -8.18 -3.20 -18.23
C GLY A 63 -6.76 -2.65 -18.37
N GLY A 64 -6.04 -2.45 -17.26
CA GLY A 64 -4.80 -1.67 -17.22
C GLY A 64 -3.59 -2.29 -17.91
N LYS A 65 -3.16 -1.70 -19.03
CA LYS A 65 -1.72 -1.44 -19.25
C LYS A 65 -1.20 -0.51 -18.12
N PRO A 66 0.09 -0.60 -17.74
CA PRO A 66 0.69 0.25 -16.70
C PRO A 66 0.34 1.72 -16.87
#